data_AF-D7F8C2-F1
#
_entry.id   AF-D7F8C2-F1
#
_cell.length_a   1.000
_cell.length_b   1.000
_cell.length_c   1.000
_cell.angle_alpha   90.00
_cell.angle_beta   90.00
_cell.angle_gamma   90.00
#
_symmetry.space_group_name_H-M   'P 1'
#
loop_
_entity.id
_entity.type
_entity.pdbx_description
1 polymer ?
#
loop_
_entity_poly.entity_id
_entity_poly.type
_entity_poly.pdbx_seq_one_letter_code
_entity_poly.pdbx_strand_id
1 'polypeptide(L)'
;WYCNGRLATDTGPFVAQLSEMCSSFCLTFVGFCNVYAISMNRNQIETLLEELHQIYPRCTKNHYRCQHYFDMAMRIMRIEFLFYMIFYVYYNSAPVLLLLWEHLHEGYDLSFKTQTNTWFPWRVHGSALGFGMAVLSITVGSFVGVGFSIVTQNLVCLLSFQLKLHYDGISSQLVSLDCRRLRAHKKLRILIAYHCRILQLGDQVNDILNFVFGSSLVGATIAICMSSVSILLLDFASAFK
;
A
#
# COMPACT_ATOMS: atom_id res chain seq x y z
N TRP A 1 -30.32 -12.40 15.32
CA TRP A 1 -30.04 -13.71 15.93
C TRP A 1 -31.18 -14.71 15.78
N TYR A 2 -32.47 -14.31 15.93
CA TYR A 2 -33.62 -15.22 15.72
C TYR A 2 -34.22 -15.25 14.30
N CYS A 3 -33.80 -14.39 13.36
CA CYS A 3 -34.45 -14.29 12.05
C CYS A 3 -34.03 -15.34 11.01
N ASN A 4 -32.93 -16.09 11.19
CA ASN A 4 -32.37 -16.96 10.15
C ASN A 4 -32.18 -18.44 10.53
N GLY A 5 -32.79 -18.92 11.62
CA GLY A 5 -32.82 -20.37 11.94
C GLY A 5 -31.45 -21.05 12.03
N ARG A 6 -30.42 -20.39 12.58
CA ARG A 6 -29.08 -20.97 12.71
C ARG A 6 -28.87 -21.67 14.05
N LEU A 7 -28.27 -22.86 14.01
CA LEU A 7 -27.80 -23.61 15.18
C LEU A 7 -26.53 -22.98 15.76
N ALA A 8 -26.37 -23.04 17.08
CA ALA A 8 -25.23 -22.44 17.80
C ALA A 8 -23.86 -23.01 17.36
N THR A 9 -23.83 -24.24 16.85
CA THR A 9 -22.65 -24.94 16.32
C THR A 9 -22.06 -24.31 15.05
N ASP A 10 -22.85 -23.54 14.28
CA ASP A 10 -22.39 -22.90 13.04
C ASP A 10 -21.85 -21.48 13.25
N THR A 11 -21.85 -21.00 14.49
CA THR A 11 -21.50 -19.61 14.81
C THR A 11 -20.03 -19.32 14.57
N GLY A 12 -19.13 -20.21 15.01
CA GLY A 12 -17.68 -20.10 14.82
C GLY A 12 -17.25 -19.99 13.35
N PRO A 13 -17.59 -20.95 12.47
CA PRO A 13 -17.20 -20.90 11.06
C PRO A 13 -17.85 -19.74 10.30
N PHE A 14 -19.08 -19.35 10.66
CA PHE A 14 -19.71 -18.17 10.07
C PHE A 14 -18.99 -16.86 10.43
N VAL A 15 -18.62 -16.69 11.71
CA VAL A 15 -17.89 -15.50 12.16
C VAL A 15 -16.50 -15.44 11.53
N ALA A 16 -15.81 -16.58 11.40
CA ALA A 16 -14.54 -16.66 10.69
C ALA A 16 -14.67 -16.20 9.23
N GLN A 17 -15.66 -16.72 8.48
CA GLN A 17 -15.90 -16.31 7.10
C GLN A 17 -16.27 -14.82 6.97
N LEU A 18 -17.11 -14.31 7.87
CA LEU A 18 -17.49 -12.89 7.86
C LEU A 18 -16.28 -11.99 8.14
N SER A 19 -15.41 -12.43 9.05
CA SER A 19 -14.19 -11.71 9.43
C SER A 19 -13.16 -11.72 8.29
N GLU A 20 -13.00 -12.85 7.60
CA GLU A 20 -12.17 -12.98 6.40
C GLU A 20 -12.66 -12.06 5.25
N MET A 21 -13.99 -12.04 5.02
CA MET A 21 -14.61 -11.13 4.05
C MET A 21 -14.38 -9.67 4.43
N CYS A 22 -14.55 -9.32 5.71
CA CYS A 22 -14.36 -7.96 6.20
C CYS A 22 -12.91 -7.50 6.02
N SER A 23 -11.94 -8.35 6.34
CA SER A 23 -10.51 -8.07 6.13
C SER A 23 -10.22 -7.83 4.64
N SER A 24 -10.68 -8.72 3.76
CA SER A 24 -10.49 -8.59 2.31
C SER A 24 -11.16 -7.33 1.73
N PHE A 25 -12.35 -6.99 2.23
CA PHE A 25 -13.07 -5.77 1.86
C PHE A 25 -12.30 -4.52 2.30
N CYS A 26 -11.79 -4.47 3.53
CA CYS A 26 -11.00 -3.34 4.01
C CYS A 26 -9.74 -3.11 3.17
N LEU A 27 -9.03 -4.18 2.79
CA LEU A 27 -7.87 -4.07 1.90
C LEU A 27 -8.24 -3.54 0.51
N THR A 28 -9.35 -4.00 -0.05
CA THR A 28 -9.87 -3.51 -1.34
C THR A 28 -10.28 -2.04 -1.24
N PHE A 29 -10.92 -1.66 -0.14
CA PHE A 29 -11.31 -0.29 0.15
C PHE A 29 -10.11 0.65 0.26
N VAL A 30 -9.02 0.23 0.92
CA VAL A 30 -7.75 0.99 0.93
C VAL A 30 -7.19 1.18 -0.48
N GLY A 31 -7.21 0.12 -1.30
CA GLY A 31 -6.81 0.23 -2.71
C GLY A 31 -7.65 1.27 -3.47
N PHE A 32 -8.96 1.29 -3.26
CA PHE A 32 -9.85 2.30 -3.83
C PHE A 32 -9.55 3.71 -3.30
N CYS A 33 -9.32 3.88 -1.99
CA CYS A 33 -8.92 5.15 -1.40
C CYS A 33 -7.62 5.67 -2.01
N ASN A 34 -6.64 4.80 -2.28
CA ASN A 34 -5.39 5.17 -2.96
C ASN A 34 -5.63 5.67 -4.38
N VAL A 35 -6.44 4.94 -5.17
CA VAL A 35 -6.82 5.35 -6.54
C VAL A 35 -7.51 6.71 -6.51
N TYR A 36 -8.47 6.87 -5.61
CA TYR A 36 -9.22 8.12 -5.43
C TYR A 36 -8.31 9.28 -5.04
N ALA A 37 -7.42 9.08 -4.07
CA ALA A 37 -6.49 10.10 -3.58
C ALA A 37 -5.53 10.58 -4.68
N ILE A 38 -4.93 9.66 -5.44
CA ILE A 38 -4.05 10.01 -6.57
C ILE A 38 -4.84 10.76 -7.63
N SER A 39 -6.04 10.27 -7.97
CA SER A 39 -6.85 10.87 -9.05
C SER A 39 -7.30 12.28 -8.70
N MET A 40 -7.72 12.51 -7.46
CA MET A 40 -8.19 13.82 -6.98
C MET A 40 -7.04 14.82 -6.84
N ASN A 41 -5.91 14.39 -6.29
CA ASN A 41 -4.77 15.27 -6.00
C ASN A 41 -3.74 15.33 -7.14
N ARG A 42 -4.04 14.75 -8.30
CA ARG A 42 -3.09 14.63 -9.43
C ARG A 42 -2.40 15.94 -9.77
N ASN A 43 -3.17 17.01 -9.98
CA ASN A 43 -2.61 18.31 -10.36
C ASN A 43 -1.71 18.88 -9.25
N GLN A 44 -2.08 18.69 -7.99
CA GLN A 44 -1.28 19.16 -6.85
C GLN A 44 0.04 18.37 -6.74
N ILE A 45 -0.01 17.06 -6.96
CA ILE A 45 1.17 16.18 -6.99
C ILE A 45 2.12 16.61 -8.11
N GLU A 46 1.60 16.87 -9.31
CA GLU A 46 2.41 17.32 -10.46
C GLU A 46 3.10 18.67 -10.16
N THR A 47 2.34 19.65 -9.65
CA THR A 47 2.89 20.96 -9.24
C THR A 47 3.95 20.83 -8.15
N LEU A 48 3.70 20.00 -7.12
CA LEU A 48 4.68 19.74 -6.07
C LEU A 48 5.97 19.13 -6.60
N LEU A 49 5.84 18.14 -7.48
CA LEU A 49 7.01 17.49 -8.08
C LEU A 49 7.82 18.48 -8.93
N GLU A 50 7.13 19.39 -9.63
CA GLU A 50 7.77 20.46 -10.39
C GLU A 50 8.49 21.46 -9.47
N GLU A 51 7.86 21.90 -8.38
CA GLU A 51 8.50 22.78 -7.40
C GLU A 51 9.73 22.14 -6.74
N LEU A 52 9.63 20.85 -6.37
CA LEU A 52 10.76 20.07 -5.86
C LEU A 52 11.88 19.94 -6.90
N HIS A 53 11.53 19.71 -8.16
CA HIS A 53 12.49 19.64 -9.24
C HIS A 53 13.21 20.98 -9.47
N GLN A 54 12.50 22.10 -9.41
CA GLN A 54 13.09 23.43 -9.55
C GLN A 54 14.05 23.78 -8.40
N ILE A 55 13.74 23.30 -7.19
CA ILE A 55 14.57 23.52 -5.99
C ILE A 55 15.76 22.54 -5.94
N TYR A 56 15.74 21.50 -6.77
CA TYR A 56 16.75 20.46 -6.77
C TYR A 56 18.16 21.04 -6.98
N PRO A 57 19.12 20.74 -6.09
CA PRO A 57 20.46 21.30 -6.19
C PRO A 57 21.14 20.80 -7.47
N ARG A 58 21.56 21.73 -8.35
CA ARG A 58 22.48 21.39 -9.46
C ARG A 58 23.71 20.68 -8.87
N CYS A 59 24.07 19.53 -9.43
CA CYS A 59 25.08 18.55 -8.95
C CYS A 59 26.46 19.11 -8.57
N THR A 60 26.73 20.39 -8.84
CA THR A 60 28.00 21.08 -8.56
C THR A 60 28.21 21.43 -7.07
N LYS A 61 27.19 21.33 -6.21
CA LYS A 61 27.33 21.64 -4.77
C LYS A 61 27.60 20.37 -3.96
N ASN A 62 28.85 20.21 -3.52
CA ASN A 62 29.38 19.07 -2.75
C ASN A 62 28.70 18.79 -1.38
N HIS A 63 27.63 19.51 -1.05
CA HIS A 63 26.91 19.40 0.23
C HIS A 63 25.68 18.48 0.13
N TYR A 64 25.29 18.07 -1.09
CA TYR A 64 24.16 17.20 -1.32
C TYR A 64 24.64 15.84 -1.81
N ARG A 65 24.40 14.78 -1.02
CA ARG A 65 24.69 13.39 -1.42
C ARG A 65 23.58 12.84 -2.32
N CYS A 66 23.24 13.55 -3.39
CA CYS A 66 22.10 13.25 -4.27
C CYS A 66 22.07 11.78 -4.73
N GLN A 67 23.22 11.26 -5.16
CA GLN A 67 23.35 9.87 -5.61
C GLN A 67 22.99 8.87 -4.50
N HIS A 68 23.42 9.12 -3.26
CA HIS A 68 23.15 8.23 -2.14
C HIS A 68 21.65 8.13 -1.83
N TYR A 69 20.95 9.26 -1.78
CA TYR A 69 19.50 9.26 -1.52
C TYR A 69 18.71 8.68 -2.69
N PHE A 70 19.15 8.94 -3.93
CA PHE A 70 18.56 8.33 -5.11
C PHE A 70 18.72 6.80 -5.11
N ASP A 71 19.93 6.30 -4.87
CA ASP A 71 20.22 4.87 -4.82
C ASP A 71 19.44 4.18 -3.68
N MET A 72 19.30 4.86 -2.54
CA MET A 72 18.54 4.34 -1.39
C MET A 72 17.03 4.29 -1.69
N ALA A 73 16.47 5.36 -2.26
CA ALA A 73 15.07 5.41 -2.68
C ALA A 73 14.77 4.33 -3.74
N MET A 74 15.60 4.23 -4.78
CA MET A 74 15.48 3.20 -5.82
C MET A 74 15.57 1.78 -5.24
N ARG A 75 16.46 1.56 -4.27
CA ARG A 75 16.58 0.26 -3.60
C ARG A 75 15.30 -0.10 -2.82
N ILE A 76 14.75 0.85 -2.07
CA ILE A 76 13.52 0.65 -1.29
C ILE A 76 12.34 0.36 -2.24
N MET A 77 12.14 1.17 -3.27
CA MET A 77 11.07 0.96 -4.25
C MET A 77 11.19 -0.38 -4.97
N ARG A 78 12.42 -0.82 -5.28
CA ARG A 78 12.66 -2.12 -5.91
C ARG A 78 12.32 -3.27 -4.97
N ILE A 79 12.69 -3.16 -3.70
CA ILE A 79 12.37 -4.17 -2.68
C ILE A 79 10.85 -4.24 -2.49
N GLU A 80 10.20 -3.08 -2.34
CA GLU A 80 8.74 -2.96 -2.21
C GLU A 80 8.03 -3.61 -3.40
N PHE A 81 8.40 -3.22 -4.63
CA PHE A 81 7.85 -3.79 -5.85
C PHE A 81 8.00 -5.32 -5.89
N LEU A 82 9.17 -5.85 -5.52
CA LEU A 82 9.42 -7.28 -5.50
C LEU A 82 8.54 -8.00 -4.47
N PHE A 83 8.37 -7.44 -3.27
CA PHE A 83 7.45 -7.99 -2.27
C PHE A 83 6.01 -8.02 -2.78
N TYR A 84 5.50 -6.92 -3.34
CA TYR A 84 4.14 -6.89 -3.88
C TYR A 84 3.94 -7.88 -5.01
N MET A 85 4.92 -8.04 -5.91
CA MET A 85 4.81 -9.00 -7.01
C MET A 85 4.77 -10.44 -6.51
N ILE A 86 5.57 -10.80 -5.49
CA ILE A 86 5.51 -12.13 -4.88
C ILE A 86 4.14 -12.37 -4.26
N PHE A 87 3.62 -11.44 -3.46
CA PHE A 87 2.30 -11.58 -2.84
C PHE A 87 1.17 -11.60 -3.87
N TYR A 88 1.27 -10.80 -4.93
CA TYR A 88 0.31 -10.79 -6.03
C TYR A 88 0.25 -12.14 -6.73
N VAL A 89 1.41 -12.70 -7.10
CA VAL A 89 1.47 -14.02 -7.75
C VAL A 89 0.94 -15.10 -6.82
N TYR A 90 1.38 -15.11 -5.55
CA TYR A 90 0.91 -16.06 -4.54
C TYR A 90 -0.62 -16.02 -4.38
N TYR A 91 -1.17 -14.83 -4.17
CA TYR A 91 -2.61 -14.63 -3.95
C TYR A 91 -3.44 -15.06 -5.16
N ASN A 92 -3.01 -14.70 -6.37
CA ASN A 92 -3.77 -15.02 -7.59
C ASN A 92 -3.60 -16.46 -8.05
N SER A 93 -2.46 -17.09 -7.80
CA SER A 93 -2.21 -18.50 -8.18
C SER A 93 -2.83 -19.51 -7.21
N ALA A 94 -3.04 -19.15 -5.94
CA ALA A 94 -3.56 -20.05 -4.90
C ALA A 94 -4.81 -20.87 -5.30
N PRO A 95 -5.92 -20.30 -5.81
CA PRO A 95 -7.10 -21.10 -6.15
C PRO A 95 -6.91 -21.93 -7.41
N VAL A 96 -6.03 -21.51 -8.33
CA VAL A 96 -5.70 -22.29 -9.53
C VAL A 96 -4.88 -23.52 -9.13
N LEU A 97 -3.92 -23.34 -8.21
CA LEU A 97 -3.11 -24.44 -7.66
C LEU A 97 -3.97 -25.40 -6.83
N LEU A 98 -4.90 -24.88 -6.02
CA LEU A 98 -5.83 -25.70 -5.25
C LEU A 98 -6.73 -26.54 -6.15
N LEU A 99 -7.28 -25.94 -7.21
CA LEU A 99 -8.11 -26.64 -8.19
C LEU A 99 -7.30 -27.67 -8.98
N LEU A 100 -6.05 -27.37 -9.34
CA LEU A 100 -5.15 -28.33 -9.99
C LEU A 100 -4.84 -29.50 -9.06
N TRP A 101 -4.63 -29.23 -7.77
CA TRP A 101 -4.38 -30.26 -6.76
C TRP A 101 -5.59 -31.18 -6.58
N GLU A 102 -6.79 -30.62 -6.44
CA GLU A 102 -8.05 -31.38 -6.36
C GLU A 102 -8.30 -32.20 -7.63
N HIS A 103 -7.95 -31.67 -8.81
CA HIS A 103 -8.07 -32.40 -10.07
C HIS A 103 -7.11 -33.59 -10.18
N LEU A 104 -5.92 -33.51 -9.58
CA LEU A 104 -4.90 -34.56 -9.64
C LEU A 104 -5.12 -35.70 -8.62
N HIS A 105 -5.91 -35.48 -7.56
CA HIS A 105 -6.25 -36.51 -6.59
C HIS A 105 -7.63 -37.12 -6.89
N GLU A 106 -7.64 -38.34 -7.41
CA GLU A 106 -8.88 -39.11 -7.61
C GLU A 106 -9.61 -39.32 -6.27
N GLY A 107 -10.77 -38.69 -6.09
CA GLY A 107 -11.63 -38.85 -4.91
C GLY A 107 -12.07 -37.56 -4.21
N TYR A 108 -11.55 -36.40 -4.62
CA TYR A 108 -12.04 -35.10 -4.12
C TYR A 108 -13.04 -34.46 -5.10
N ASP A 109 -14.16 -33.97 -4.59
CA ASP A 109 -15.06 -33.11 -5.36
C ASP A 109 -14.37 -31.76 -5.62
N LEU A 110 -14.41 -31.29 -6.87
CA LEU A 110 -13.85 -30.00 -7.27
C LEU A 110 -14.55 -28.87 -6.52
N SER A 111 -13.83 -28.20 -5.61
CA SER A 111 -14.41 -27.23 -4.69
C SER A 111 -14.68 -25.87 -5.33
N PHE A 112 -14.12 -25.57 -6.52
CA PHE A 112 -14.25 -24.30 -7.27
C PHE A 112 -14.16 -23.04 -6.36
N LYS A 113 -13.30 -23.09 -5.34
CA LYS A 113 -13.13 -21.98 -4.37
C LYS A 113 -12.33 -20.83 -4.98
N THR A 114 -12.87 -19.63 -4.89
CA THR A 114 -12.21 -18.38 -5.26
C THR A 114 -11.42 -17.80 -4.07
N GLN A 115 -10.48 -16.87 -4.31
CA GLN A 115 -9.65 -16.26 -3.23
C GLN A 115 -10.48 -15.56 -2.17
N THR A 116 -11.52 -14.86 -2.61
CA THR A 116 -12.48 -14.19 -1.75
C THR A 116 -13.84 -14.79 -2.02
N ASN A 117 -14.65 -14.89 -0.97
CA ASN A 117 -16.03 -15.31 -1.10
C ASN A 117 -16.86 -14.12 -1.66
N THR A 118 -16.71 -13.90 -2.96
CA THR A 118 -17.34 -12.82 -3.70
C THR A 118 -18.54 -13.36 -4.47
N TRP A 119 -19.66 -12.66 -4.40
CA TRP A 119 -20.84 -13.02 -5.18
C TRP A 119 -20.68 -12.58 -6.64
N PHE A 120 -20.89 -13.53 -7.56
CA PHE A 120 -20.90 -13.27 -9.00
C PHE A 120 -22.32 -13.50 -9.55
N PRO A 121 -22.78 -12.72 -10.55
CA PRO A 121 -24.09 -12.89 -11.14
C PRO A 121 -24.21 -14.14 -12.04
N TRP A 122 -23.11 -14.87 -12.27
CA TRP A 122 -23.07 -16.13 -13.01
C TRP A 122 -22.69 -17.32 -12.12
N ARG A 123 -22.94 -18.54 -12.60
CA ARG A 123 -22.61 -19.78 -11.89
C ARG A 123 -21.10 -20.02 -11.91
N VAL A 124 -20.47 -19.88 -10.74
CA VAL A 124 -19.03 -20.17 -10.52
C VAL A 124 -18.82 -21.64 -10.14
N HIS A 125 -19.66 -22.17 -9.26
CA HIS A 125 -19.59 -23.57 -8.84
C HIS A 125 -20.16 -24.49 -9.92
N GLY A 126 -19.38 -25.50 -10.33
CA GLY A 126 -19.77 -26.49 -11.33
C GLY A 126 -19.65 -26.04 -12.79
N SER A 127 -19.08 -24.87 -13.06
CA SER A 127 -18.80 -24.39 -14.42
C SER A 127 -17.36 -23.89 -14.53
N ALA A 128 -16.53 -24.61 -15.30
CA ALA A 128 -15.13 -24.25 -15.51
C ALA A 128 -14.98 -22.85 -16.16
N LEU A 129 -15.85 -22.51 -17.11
CA LEU A 129 -15.86 -21.18 -17.73
C LEU A 129 -16.29 -20.09 -16.75
N GLY A 130 -17.31 -20.36 -15.92
CA GLY A 130 -17.77 -19.41 -14.90
C GLY A 130 -16.71 -19.15 -13.82
N PHE A 131 -16.00 -20.19 -13.42
CA PHE A 131 -14.85 -20.09 -12.52
C PHE A 131 -13.68 -19.33 -13.15
N GLY A 132 -13.31 -19.63 -14.40
CA GLY A 132 -12.27 -18.91 -15.12
C GLY A 132 -12.56 -17.40 -15.23
N MET A 133 -13.80 -17.03 -15.57
CA MET A 133 -14.23 -15.64 -15.62
C MET A 133 -14.21 -14.94 -14.25
N ALA A 134 -14.52 -15.66 -13.17
CA ALA A 134 -14.43 -15.15 -11.81
C ALA A 134 -12.98 -14.88 -11.41
N VAL A 135 -12.08 -15.85 -11.65
CA VAL A 135 -10.64 -15.70 -11.36
C VAL A 135 -10.03 -14.56 -12.17
N LEU A 136 -10.36 -14.44 -13.47
CA LEU A 136 -9.90 -13.34 -14.30
C LEU A 136 -10.38 -11.98 -13.77
N SER A 137 -11.66 -11.85 -13.43
CA SER A 137 -12.22 -10.62 -12.85
C SER A 137 -11.50 -10.20 -11.57
N ILE A 138 -11.28 -11.15 -10.65
CA ILE A 138 -10.55 -10.90 -9.40
C ILE A 138 -9.11 -10.49 -9.71
N THR A 139 -8.43 -11.22 -10.60
CA THR A 139 -7.02 -10.96 -10.97
C THR A 139 -6.83 -9.55 -11.53
N VAL A 140 -7.74 -9.09 -12.40
CA VAL A 140 -7.72 -7.73 -12.95
C VAL A 140 -7.98 -6.70 -11.86
N GLY A 141 -8.98 -6.93 -10.99
CA GLY A 141 -9.26 -6.04 -9.86
C GLY A 141 -8.07 -5.92 -8.90
N SER A 142 -7.45 -7.04 -8.55
CA SER A 142 -6.24 -7.10 -7.72
C SER A 142 -5.06 -6.41 -8.39
N PHE A 143 -4.88 -6.53 -9.70
CA PHE A 143 -3.81 -5.84 -10.43
C PHE A 143 -3.94 -4.32 -10.31
N VAL A 144 -5.15 -3.79 -10.51
CA VAL A 144 -5.41 -2.35 -10.35
C VAL A 144 -5.15 -1.92 -8.90
N GLY A 145 -5.71 -2.62 -7.91
CA GLY A 145 -5.55 -2.27 -6.50
C GLY A 145 -4.09 -2.29 -6.03
N VAL A 146 -3.34 -3.34 -6.39
CA VAL A 146 -1.91 -3.46 -6.06
C VAL A 146 -1.09 -2.43 -6.82
N GLY A 147 -1.34 -2.25 -8.11
CA GLY A 147 -0.60 -1.30 -8.95
C GLY A 147 -0.69 0.14 -8.42
N PHE A 148 -1.89 0.61 -8.09
CA PHE A 148 -2.06 1.94 -7.51
C PHE A 148 -1.48 2.06 -6.10
N SER A 149 -1.53 1.00 -5.29
CA SER A 149 -0.90 1.02 -3.96
C SER A 149 0.63 1.18 -4.06
N ILE A 150 1.26 0.47 -5.00
CA ILE A 150 2.70 0.62 -5.31
C ILE A 150 3.00 2.04 -5.78
N VAL A 151 2.19 2.62 -6.66
CA VAL A 151 2.38 4.00 -7.14
C VAL A 151 2.31 5.00 -5.98
N THR A 152 1.30 4.88 -5.11
CA THR A 152 1.15 5.73 -3.93
C THR A 152 2.35 5.63 -3.00
N GLN A 153 2.81 4.41 -2.70
CA GLN A 153 3.94 4.19 -1.79
C GLN A 153 5.27 4.65 -2.38
N ASN A 154 5.49 4.43 -3.68
CA ASN A 154 6.63 5.00 -4.40
C ASN A 154 6.62 6.53 -4.36
N LEU A 155 5.45 7.17 -4.52
CA LEU A 155 5.32 8.63 -4.42
C LEU A 155 5.69 9.13 -3.02
N VAL A 156 5.16 8.49 -1.98
CA VAL A 156 5.50 8.78 -0.58
C VAL A 156 7.02 8.65 -0.37
N CYS A 157 7.62 7.57 -0.88
CA CYS A 157 9.04 7.29 -0.79
C CYS A 157 9.86 8.39 -1.48
N LEU A 158 9.53 8.75 -2.72
CA LEU A 158 10.20 9.82 -3.49
C LEU A 158 10.15 11.15 -2.73
N LEU A 159 8.96 11.59 -2.34
CA LEU A 159 8.77 12.88 -1.66
C LEU A 159 9.52 12.93 -0.33
N SER A 160 9.46 11.84 0.45
CA SER A 160 10.17 11.74 1.73
C SER A 160 11.69 11.82 1.55
N PHE A 161 12.24 11.13 0.55
CA PHE A 161 13.67 11.17 0.28
C PHE A 161 14.14 12.52 -0.26
N GLN A 162 13.34 13.17 -1.10
CA GLN A 162 13.66 14.52 -1.58
C GLN A 162 13.62 15.55 -0.44
N LEU A 163 12.60 15.53 0.42
CA LEU A 163 12.55 16.37 1.61
C LEU A 163 13.75 16.12 2.52
N LYS A 164 14.08 14.84 2.79
CA LYS A 164 15.25 14.47 3.60
C LYS A 164 16.56 15.00 3.01
N LEU A 165 16.77 14.85 1.71
CA LEU A 165 17.93 15.40 1.00
C LEU A 165 18.07 16.91 1.24
N HIS A 166 16.96 17.64 1.20
CA HIS A 166 16.94 19.08 1.42
C HIS A 166 17.24 19.47 2.88
N TYR A 167 16.69 18.75 3.86
CA TYR A 167 17.01 18.95 5.28
C TYR A 167 18.47 18.65 5.60
N ASP A 168 19.01 17.54 5.07
CA ASP A 168 20.41 17.17 5.28
C ASP A 168 21.36 18.19 4.62
N GLY A 169 20.98 18.72 3.45
CA GLY A 169 21.71 19.81 2.80
C GLY A 169 21.70 21.11 3.60
N ILE A 170 20.59 21.45 4.26
CA ILE A 170 20.51 22.59 5.20
C ILE A 170 21.42 22.37 6.39
N SER A 171 21.34 21.18 7.00
CA SER A 171 22.14 20.80 8.17
C SER A 171 23.64 20.90 7.87
N SER A 172 24.08 20.35 6.74
CA SER A 172 25.48 20.45 6.30
C SER A 172 25.93 21.90 6.08
N GLN A 173 25.09 22.73 5.45
CA GLN A 173 25.38 24.15 5.25
C GLN A 173 25.45 24.92 6.57
N LEU A 174 24.59 24.60 7.53
CA LEU A 174 24.57 25.21 8.86
C LEU A 174 25.84 24.86 9.65
N VAL A 175 26.25 23.58 9.64
CA VAL A 175 27.49 23.12 10.29
C VAL A 175 28.73 23.75 9.66
N SER A 176 28.72 23.94 8.33
CA SER A 176 29.81 24.61 7.60
C SER A 176 29.84 26.14 7.77
N LEU A 177 28.84 26.71 8.45
CA LEU A 177 28.69 28.15 8.59
C LEU A 177 29.67 28.70 9.63
N ASP A 178 30.74 29.33 9.15
CA ASP A 178 31.69 30.04 10.00
C ASP A 178 31.15 31.42 10.42
N CYS A 179 30.67 31.52 11.66
CA CYS A 179 30.13 32.74 12.26
C CYS A 179 31.13 33.90 12.37
N ARG A 180 32.44 33.65 12.21
CA ARG A 180 33.48 34.69 12.30
C ARG A 180 33.57 35.55 11.05
N ARG A 181 32.89 35.16 9.96
CA ARG A 181 32.94 35.88 8.68
C ARG A 181 31.88 36.99 8.62
N LEU A 182 32.28 38.18 8.15
CA LEU A 182 31.40 39.37 7.99
C LEU A 182 30.11 39.15 7.17
N ARG A 183 30.02 38.07 6.37
CA ARG A 183 28.85 37.73 5.56
C ARG A 183 28.03 36.54 6.08
N ALA A 184 28.36 35.99 7.26
CA ALA A 184 27.67 34.84 7.85
C ALA A 184 26.18 35.12 8.09
N HIS A 185 25.82 36.31 8.57
CA HIS A 185 24.43 36.70 8.79
C HIS A 185 23.57 36.68 7.50
N LYS A 186 24.14 37.12 6.36
CA LYS A 186 23.42 37.07 5.07
C LYS A 186 23.19 35.63 4.61
N LYS A 187 24.19 34.75 4.78
CA LYS A 187 24.07 33.33 4.46
C LYS A 187 23.04 32.63 5.35
N LEU A 188 23.05 32.93 6.65
CA LEU A 188 22.08 32.39 7.60
C LEU A 188 20.65 32.80 7.25
N ARG A 189 20.41 34.09 6.91
CA ARG A 189 19.10 34.57 6.47
C ARG A 189 18.57 33.81 5.25
N ILE A 190 19.44 33.55 4.26
CA ILE A 190 19.08 32.76 3.07
C ILE A 190 18.73 31.32 3.46
N LEU A 191 19.50 30.71 4.36
CA LEU A 191 19.28 29.34 4.82
C LEU A 191 17.96 29.20 5.58
N ILE A 192 17.62 30.16 6.44
CA ILE A 192 16.34 30.20 7.16
C ILE A 192 15.18 30.34 6.17
N ALA A 193 15.26 31.27 5.22
CA ALA A 193 14.23 31.43 4.20
C ALA A 193 14.03 30.15 3.37
N TYR A 194 15.13 29.46 3.06
CA TYR A 194 15.09 28.17 2.36
C TYR A 194 14.44 27.06 3.20
N HIS A 195 14.77 26.98 4.49
CA HIS A 195 14.15 26.04 5.43
C HIS A 195 12.64 26.27 5.56
N CYS A 196 12.19 27.53 5.68
CA CYS A 196 10.77 27.87 5.70
C CYS A 196 10.05 27.41 4.43
N ARG A 197 10.67 27.57 3.25
CA ARG A 197 10.10 27.08 2.00
C ARG A 197 9.97 25.56 1.97
N ILE A 198 10.98 24.82 2.46
CA ILE A 198 10.91 23.35 2.53
C ILE A 198 9.87 22.88 3.54
N LEU A 199 9.70 23.58 4.66
CA LEU A 199 8.61 23.29 5.61
C LEU A 199 7.24 23.46 4.95
N GLN A 200 7.02 24.54 4.20
CA GLN A 200 5.78 24.74 3.46
C GLN A 200 5.52 23.64 2.42
N LEU A 201 6.56 23.19 1.71
CA LEU A 201 6.43 22.02 0.83
C LEU A 201 6.12 20.74 1.61
N GLY A 202 6.71 20.56 2.80
CA GLY A 202 6.41 19.44 3.69
C GLY A 202 4.95 19.44 4.14
N ASP A 203 4.39 20.60 4.49
CA ASP A 203 2.99 20.74 4.85
C ASP A 203 2.07 20.39 3.67
N GLN A 204 2.40 20.86 2.46
CA GLN A 204 1.63 20.51 1.26
C GLN A 204 1.70 19.01 0.92
N VAL A 205 2.88 18.38 1.07
CA VAL A 205 3.03 16.93 0.92
C VAL A 205 2.17 16.20 1.94
N ASN A 206 2.17 16.67 3.19
CA ASN A 206 1.36 16.09 4.24
C ASN A 206 -0.13 16.23 3.94
N ASP A 207 -0.62 17.40 3.53
CA ASP A 207 -2.03 17.62 3.22
C ASP A 207 -2.55 16.67 2.12
N ILE A 208 -1.75 16.42 1.10
CA ILE A 208 -2.09 15.49 0.01
C ILE A 208 -2.09 14.03 0.49
N LEU A 209 -1.08 13.64 1.28
CA LEU A 209 -0.88 12.25 1.67
C LEU A 209 -1.60 11.87 2.98
N ASN A 210 -2.09 12.83 3.76
CA ASN A 210 -2.72 12.57 5.06
C ASN A 210 -3.96 11.68 4.90
N PHE A 211 -4.75 11.88 3.84
CA PHE A 211 -5.89 11.01 3.55
C PHE A 211 -5.45 9.57 3.23
N VAL A 212 -4.38 9.40 2.47
CA VAL A 212 -3.79 8.08 2.16
C VAL A 212 -3.30 7.41 3.44
N PHE A 213 -2.56 8.13 4.29
CA PHE A 213 -2.05 7.61 5.55
C PHE A 213 -3.17 7.22 6.50
N GLY A 214 -4.18 8.08 6.65
CA GLY A 214 -5.34 7.81 7.51
C GLY A 214 -6.14 6.60 7.03
N SER A 215 -6.48 6.55 5.74
CA SER A 215 -7.20 5.40 5.17
C SER A 215 -6.40 4.10 5.27
N SER A 216 -5.09 4.14 4.98
CA SER A 216 -4.20 2.97 5.11
C SER A 216 -4.09 2.50 6.56
N LEU A 217 -3.95 3.41 7.52
CA LEU A 217 -3.84 3.07 8.94
C LEU A 217 -5.13 2.43 9.46
N VAL A 218 -6.28 3.04 9.19
CA VAL A 218 -7.58 2.52 9.60
C VAL A 218 -7.86 1.18 8.94
N GLY A 219 -7.66 1.08 7.62
CA GLY A 219 -7.90 -0.15 6.87
C GLY A 219 -6.99 -1.29 7.30
N ALA A 220 -5.69 -1.03 7.50
CA ALA A 220 -4.75 -2.05 7.98
C ALA A 220 -5.07 -2.51 9.40
N THR A 221 -5.45 -1.60 10.30
CA THR A 221 -5.81 -1.95 11.68
C THR A 221 -7.02 -2.88 11.69
N ILE A 222 -8.08 -2.55 10.95
CA ILE A 222 -9.27 -3.40 10.85
C ILE A 222 -8.92 -4.74 10.22
N ALA A 223 -8.16 -4.75 9.11
CA ALA A 223 -7.75 -5.97 8.43
C ALA A 223 -6.95 -6.91 9.35
N ILE A 224 -5.98 -6.38 10.11
CA ILE A 224 -5.17 -7.17 11.05
C ILE A 224 -6.06 -7.74 12.17
N CYS A 225 -6.94 -6.92 12.76
CA CYS A 225 -7.84 -7.38 13.80
C CYS A 225 -8.78 -8.49 13.30
N MET A 226 -9.35 -8.33 12.11
CA MET A 226 -10.26 -9.32 11.53
C MET A 226 -9.54 -10.60 11.09
N SER A 227 -8.38 -10.49 10.46
CA SER A 227 -7.56 -11.66 10.13
C SER A 227 -7.14 -12.44 11.38
N SER A 228 -6.81 -11.75 12.48
CA SER A 228 -6.51 -12.39 13.77
C SER A 228 -7.70 -13.17 14.32
N VAL A 229 -8.90 -12.58 14.32
CA VAL A 229 -10.14 -13.27 14.74
C VAL A 229 -10.40 -14.51 13.87
N SER A 230 -10.20 -14.39 12.56
CA SER A 230 -10.40 -15.50 11.61
C SER A 230 -9.45 -16.66 11.90
N ILE A 231 -8.15 -16.37 12.08
CA ILE A 231 -7.13 -17.38 12.38
C ILE A 231 -7.43 -18.07 13.71
N LEU A 232 -7.71 -17.30 14.77
CA LEU A 232 -8.02 -17.86 16.09
C LEU A 232 -9.23 -18.79 16.03
N LEU A 233 -10.32 -18.37 15.37
CA LEU A 233 -11.52 -19.19 15.27
C LEU A 233 -11.33 -20.43 14.39
N LEU A 234 -10.50 -20.36 13.35
CA LEU A 234 -10.15 -21.52 12.52
C LEU A 234 -9.25 -22.51 13.27
N ASP A 235 -8.26 -22.02 14.01
CA ASP A 235 -7.38 -22.84 14.86
C ASP A 235 -8.20 -23.52 15.97
N PHE A 236 -9.09 -22.79 16.65
CA PHE A 236 -10.02 -23.38 17.62
C PHE A 236 -10.93 -24.43 16.98
N ALA A 237 -11.50 -24.17 15.79
CA ALA A 237 -12.34 -25.13 15.09
C ALA A 237 -11.59 -26.39 14.65
N SER A 238 -10.30 -26.26 14.33
CA SER A 238 -9.42 -27.39 13.98
C SER A 238 -9.01 -28.21 15.20
N ALA A 239 -8.82 -27.57 16.37
CA ALA A 239 -8.44 -28.23 17.61
C ALA A 239 -9.57 -29.02 18.29
N PHE A 240 -10.84 -28.71 17.96
CA PHE A 240 -12.02 -29.44 18.42
C PHE A 240 -12.43 -30.60 17.50
N LYS A 241 -11.70 -30.85 16.40
CA LYS A 241 -11.97 -31.89 15.41
C LYS A 241 -11.04 -33.08 15.57
#